data_AF-A0A225WLV7-F1
#
_entry.id   AF-A0A225WLV7-F1
#
_cell.length_a   1.000
_cell.length_b   1.000
_cell.length_c   1.000
_cell.angle_alpha   90.00
_cell.angle_beta   90.00
_cell.angle_gamma   90.00
#
_symmetry.space_group_name_H-M   'P 1'
#
loop_
_entity.id
_entity.type
_entity.pdbx_description
1 polymer ?
#
loop_
_entity_poly.entity_id
_entity_poly.type
_entity_poly.pdbx_seq_one_letter_code
_entity_poly.pdbx_strand_id
1 'polypeptide(L)' 'MVNGQRKRRQRQCNVCSSRKRSIGEHRATKFFCPGCSPSEKARIYLCNKVWPHSKNNTLTCHQIWHFQWNNGNDRPHPR' A
#
# COMPACT_ATOMS: atom_id res chain seq x y z
N MET A 1 -10.79 7.68 21.58
CA MET A 1 -9.98 6.70 22.34
C MET A 1 -10.81 5.43 22.43
N VAL A 2 -10.23 4.25 22.24
CA VAL A 2 -10.88 2.97 22.61
C VAL A 2 -10.00 2.40 23.71
N ASN A 3 -10.58 2.25 24.90
CA ASN A 3 -9.91 1.73 26.11
C ASN A 3 -8.57 2.41 26.48
N GLY A 4 -8.49 3.75 26.43
CA GLY A 4 -7.29 4.48 26.90
C GLY A 4 -6.05 4.37 25.98
N GLN A 5 -6.08 3.54 24.94
CA GLN A 5 -5.02 3.51 23.94
C GLN A 5 -5.30 4.55 22.82
N ARG A 6 -4.27 5.35 22.48
CA ARG A 6 -4.27 6.15 21.25
C ARG A 6 -4.46 5.19 20.08
N LYS A 7 -5.61 5.27 19.41
CA LYS A 7 -5.95 4.43 18.24
C LYS A 7 -4.84 4.59 17.21
N ARG A 8 -3.95 3.60 17.10
CA ARG A 8 -2.83 3.63 16.17
C ARG A 8 -3.43 3.70 14.76
N ARG A 9 -3.17 4.80 14.04
CA ARG A 9 -3.74 4.99 12.71
C ARG A 9 -3.26 3.85 11.82
N GLN A 10 -4.15 2.93 11.48
CA GLN A 10 -3.84 1.87 10.53
C GLN A 10 -3.62 2.52 9.16
N ARG A 11 -2.43 2.32 8.60
CA ARG A 11 -2.05 2.85 7.29
C ARG A 11 -2.17 1.74 6.28
N GLN A 12 -2.91 1.98 5.21
CA GLN A 12 -3.14 0.97 4.19
C GLN A 12 -2.04 1.05 3.13
N CYS A 13 -1.60 -0.11 2.65
CA CYS A 13 -0.74 -0.13 1.48
C CYS A 13 -1.52 0.29 0.23
N ASN A 14 -0.99 1.23 -0.54
CA ASN A 14 -1.64 1.71 -1.76
C ASN A 14 -1.86 0.60 -2.79
N VAL A 15 -0.87 -0.29 -2.98
CA VAL A 15 -1.00 -1.43 -3.92
C VAL A 15 -2.04 -2.42 -3.44
N CYS A 16 -1.99 -2.83 -2.17
CA CYS A 16 -2.99 -3.72 -1.61
C CYS A 16 -4.40 -3.14 -1.71
N SER A 17 -4.55 -1.85 -1.42
CA SER A 17 -5.84 -1.17 -1.47
C SER A 17 -6.40 -1.05 -2.88
N SER A 18 -5.55 -0.95 -3.90
CA SER A 18 -5.98 -0.91 -5.30
C SER A 18 -6.21 -2.29 -5.90
N ARG A 19 -5.53 -3.34 -5.38
CA ARG A 19 -5.68 -4.73 -5.84
C ARG A 19 -6.62 -5.58 -4.98
N LYS A 20 -7.26 -5.00 -3.95
CA LYS A 20 -8.25 -5.69 -3.11
C LYS A 20 -9.37 -6.29 -3.97
N ARG A 21 -9.82 -7.50 -3.64
CA ARG A 21 -10.93 -8.16 -4.37
C ARG A 21 -12.28 -7.94 -3.72
N SER A 22 -12.30 -7.67 -2.42
CA SER A 22 -13.53 -7.41 -1.65
C SER A 22 -13.48 -6.03 -0.99
N ILE A 23 -14.65 -5.39 -0.95
CA ILE A 23 -14.86 -4.19 -0.16
C ILE A 23 -14.73 -4.60 1.31
N GLY A 24 -13.73 -4.07 2.00
CA GLY A 24 -13.39 -4.42 3.40
C GLY A 24 -12.07 -5.17 3.57
N GLU A 25 -11.41 -5.63 2.50
CA GLU A 25 -10.05 -6.16 2.63
C GLU A 25 -9.07 -5.02 2.93
N HIS A 26 -8.55 -5.02 4.15
CA HIS A 26 -7.58 -4.03 4.62
C HIS A 26 -6.24 -4.70 4.91
N ARG A 27 -5.18 -4.21 4.26
CA ARG A 27 -3.80 -4.63 4.57
C ARG A 27 -3.03 -3.46 5.15
N ALA A 28 -2.97 -3.44 6.48
CA ALA A 28 -2.21 -2.44 7.21
C ALA A 28 -0.69 -2.65 7.01
N THR A 29 0.05 -1.55 6.87
CA THR A 29 1.50 -1.54 6.80
C THR A 29 2.05 -0.40 7.65
N LYS A 30 3.23 -0.61 8.26
CA LYS A 30 4.02 0.45 8.89
C LYS A 30 5.07 1.03 7.94
N PHE A 31 5.33 0.34 6.83
CA PHE A 31 6.36 0.70 5.86
C PHE A 31 5.82 1.72 4.87
N PHE A 32 6.67 2.69 4.53
CA PHE A 32 6.41 3.73 3.54
C PHE A 32 7.66 3.91 2.69
N CYS A 33 7.49 4.40 1.46
CA CYS A 33 8.60 4.68 0.56
C CYS A 33 9.08 6.13 0.78
N PRO A 34 10.30 6.36 1.28
CA PRO A 34 10.81 7.71 1.51
C PRO A 34 10.97 8.49 0.19
N GLY A 35 11.39 7.84 -0.90
CA GLY A 35 11.56 8.49 -2.21
C GLY A 35 10.25 8.96 -2.84
N CYS A 36 9.13 8.27 -2.56
CA CYS A 36 7.81 8.70 -3.02
C CYS A 36 7.04 9.55 -2.00
N SER A 37 7.62 9.84 -0.82
CA SER A 37 6.94 10.57 0.25
C SER A 37 7.45 12.01 0.32
N PRO A 38 6.81 12.98 -0.36
CA PRO A 38 7.30 14.36 -0.39
C PRO A 38 7.21 15.07 0.96
N SER A 39 6.39 14.56 1.89
CA SER A 39 6.31 15.08 3.25
C SER A 39 5.84 14.02 4.24
N GLU A 40 6.01 14.29 5.54
CA GLU A 40 5.50 13.43 6.60
C GLU A 40 3.98 13.23 6.58
N LYS A 41 3.25 14.21 6.05
CA LYS A 41 1.79 14.20 5.92
C LYS A 41 1.35 13.43 4.68
N ALA A 42 2.15 13.44 3.61
CA ALA A 42 1.89 12.78 2.33
C ALA A 42 2.74 11.52 2.13
N ARG A 43 2.91 10.70 3.19
CA ARG A 43 3.67 9.45 3.09
C ARG A 43 2.95 8.42 2.22
N ILE A 44 3.69 7.85 1.27
CA ILE A 44 3.23 6.76 0.41
C ILE A 44 3.53 5.43 1.09
N TYR A 45 2.48 4.78 1.60
CA TYR A 45 2.59 3.52 2.33
C TYR A 45 2.60 2.33 1.38
N LEU A 46 3.71 1.58 1.39
CA LEU A 46 3.93 0.40 0.54
C LEU A 46 4.36 -0.78 1.41
N CYS A 47 3.85 -1.96 1.08
CA CYS A 47 4.20 -3.19 1.75
C CYS A 47 5.44 -3.83 1.09
N ASN A 48 6.28 -4.54 1.85
CA ASN A 48 7.35 -5.36 1.26
C ASN A 48 6.94 -6.82 1.05
N LYS A 49 5.62 -7.10 1.03
CA LYS A 49 5.10 -8.45 0.78
C LYS A 49 4.96 -8.68 -0.72
N VAL A 50 5.40 -9.84 -1.17
CA VAL A 50 5.10 -10.35 -2.52
C VAL A 50 3.59 -10.50 -2.65
N TRP A 51 3.04 -10.10 -3.79
CA TRP A 51 1.61 -10.22 -4.05
C TRP A 51 1.29 -11.63 -4.59
N PRO A 52 0.66 -12.52 -3.81
CA PRO A 52 0.64 -13.96 -4.10
C PRO A 52 -0.26 -14.37 -5.27
N HIS A 53 -1.15 -13.48 -5.73
CA HIS A 53 -2.20 -13.84 -6.70
C HIS A 53 -1.92 -13.40 -8.14
N SER A 54 -0.80 -12.75 -8.42
CA SER A 54 -0.45 -12.42 -9.80
C SER A 54 0.34 -13.60 -10.36
N LYS A 55 -0.20 -14.26 -11.39
CA LYS A 55 0.23 -15.58 -11.90
C LYS A 55 1.73 -15.75 -12.22
N ASN A 56 2.52 -14.67 -12.30
CA ASN A 56 3.97 -14.70 -12.51
C ASN A 56 4.73 -13.64 -11.67
N ASN A 57 4.10 -13.06 -10.64
CA ASN A 57 4.62 -11.86 -10.01
C ASN A 57 5.35 -12.21 -8.70
N THR A 58 6.67 -12.25 -8.77
CA THR A 58 7.56 -12.27 -7.60
C THR A 58 7.75 -10.87 -6.99
N LEU A 59 7.13 -9.84 -7.58
CA LEU A 59 7.29 -8.46 -7.18
C LEU A 59 6.54 -8.15 -5.87
N THR A 60 7.23 -7.43 -5.00
CA THR A 60 6.66 -6.84 -3.77
C THR A 60 5.72 -5.67 -4.09
N CYS A 61 4.84 -5.27 -3.16
CA CYS A 61 4.03 -4.05 -3.36
C CYS A 61 4.91 -2.83 -3.69
N HIS A 62 6.10 -2.73 -3.08
CA HIS A 62 7.06 -1.68 -3.37
C HIS A 62 7.48 -1.70 -4.85
N GLN A 63 7.95 -2.85 -5.35
CA GLN A 63 8.36 -2.99 -6.75
C GLN A 63 7.20 -2.79 -7.73
N ILE A 64 6.00 -3.26 -7.41
CA ILE A 64 4.81 -3.02 -8.23
C ILE A 64 4.54 -1.51 -8.38
N TRP A 65 4.63 -0.77 -7.28
CA TRP A 65 4.41 0.68 -7.29
C TRP A 65 5.38 1.40 -8.22
N HIS A 66 6.67 1.06 -8.14
CA HIS A 66 7.71 1.72 -8.93
C HIS A 66 7.74 1.24 -10.39
N PHE A 67 7.73 -0.07 -10.62
CA PHE A 67 7.96 -0.64 -11.95
C PHE A 67 6.70 -0.81 -12.78
N GLN A 68 5.56 -1.14 -12.17
CA GLN A 68 4.32 -1.36 -12.93
C GLN A 68 3.43 -0.12 -12.96
N TRP A 69 3.45 0.69 -11.89
CA TRP A 69 2.56 1.86 -11.76
C TRP A 69 3.29 3.18 -11.91
N ASN A 70 4.56 3.16 -12.35
CA ASN A 70 5.36 4.36 -12.60
C ASN A 70 5.28 5.38 -11.45
N ASN A 71 5.66 4.95 -10.24
CA ASN A 71 5.58 5.75 -9.01
C ASN A 71 4.16 6.19 -8.61
N GLY A 72 3.12 5.52 -9.12
CA GLY A 72 1.72 5.82 -8.85
C GLY A 72 0.99 6.58 -9.94
N ASN A 73 1.67 6.99 -11.02
CA ASN A 73 1.06 7.67 -12.16
C ASN A 73 0.09 6.76 -12.91
N ASP A 74 0.44 5.48 -13.08
CA ASP A 74 -0.38 4.48 -13.78
C ASP A 74 -1.16 3.59 -12.79
N ARG A 75 -1.47 4.14 -11.61
CA ARG A 75 -2.20 3.41 -10.57
C ARG A 75 -3.63 3.13 -11.04
N PRO A 76 -4.11 1.88 -10.98
CA PRO A 76 -5.48 1.54 -11.33
C PRO A 76 -6.46 2.17 -10.33
N HIS A 77 -7.60 2.62 -10.85
CA HIS A 77 -8.69 3.12 -10.03
C HIS A 77 -9.15 2.04 -9.04
N PRO A 78 -9.34 2.39 -7.75
CA PRO A 78 -9.87 1.46 -6.78
C PRO A 78 -11.27 0.99 -7.21
N ARG A 79 -11.52 -0.32 -7.11
CA ARG A 79 -12.87 -0.90 -7.19
C ARG A 79 -13.63 -0.72 -5.88
#